data_AF-F0G1J0-F1
#
_entry.id   AF-F0G1J0-F1
#
_cell.length_a   1.000
_cell.length_b   1.000
_cell.length_c   1.000
_cell.angle_alpha   90.00
_cell.angle_beta   90.00
_cell.angle_gamma   90.00
#
_symmetry.space_group_name_H-M   'P 1'
#
loop_
_entity.id
_entity.type
_entity.pdbx_description
1 polymer ?
#
loop_
_entity_poly.entity_id
_entity_poly.type
_entity_poly.pdbx_seq_one_letter_code
_entity_poly.pdbx_strand_id
1 'polypeptide(L)'
;MKTIGLIGGMSWESSAEYYRMINRHSKALHGGHHNAKSVLVTVDFAEIEALQRTHDWPALGERMAGAARQLEAAGAELVVLTTNTMHRVYDAIEAAGAL
;
A
#
# COMPACT_ATOMS: atom_id res chain seq x y z
N MET A 1 -0.03 18.47 -3.86
CA MET A 1 -0.49 17.22 -3.23
C MET A 1 0.70 16.28 -3.12
N LYS A 2 0.90 15.71 -1.94
CA LYS A 2 1.83 14.59 -1.73
C LYS A 2 1.46 13.41 -2.63
N THR A 3 2.43 12.64 -3.09
CA THR A 3 2.21 11.38 -3.82
C THR A 3 1.87 10.26 -2.83
N ILE A 4 0.72 9.61 -3.02
CA ILE A 4 0.24 8.53 -2.13
C ILE A 4 0.80 7.19 -2.60
N GLY A 5 1.55 6.50 -1.75
CA GLY A 5 1.95 5.12 -1.98
C GLY A 5 0.92 4.15 -1.42
N LEU A 6 0.49 3.17 -2.22
CA LEU A 6 -0.45 2.13 -1.84
C LEU A 6 0.27 0.78 -1.88
N ILE A 7 0.27 0.05 -0.75
CA ILE A 7 0.63 -1.38 -0.73
C ILE A 7 -0.68 -2.16 -0.80
N GLY A 8 -0.88 -2.86 -1.92
CA GLY A 8 -2.14 -3.53 -2.23
C GLY A 8 -1.96 -4.93 -2.80
N GLY A 9 -3.05 -5.51 -3.30
CA GLY A 9 -3.09 -6.91 -3.75
C GLY A 9 -3.42 -7.90 -2.64
N MET A 10 -4.07 -7.48 -1.55
CA MET A 10 -4.40 -8.36 -0.40
C MET A 10 -5.86 -8.20 0.08
N SER A 11 -6.85 -8.32 -0.82
CA SER A 11 -6.76 -8.74 -2.23
C SER A 11 -6.70 -7.54 -3.20
N TRP A 12 -6.65 -7.78 -4.51
CA TRP A 12 -6.59 -6.70 -5.50
C TRP A 12 -7.92 -5.92 -5.59
N GLU A 13 -9.04 -6.58 -5.31
CA GLU A 13 -10.38 -5.98 -5.31
C GLU A 13 -10.46 -4.81 -4.32
N SER A 14 -9.95 -4.98 -3.09
CA SER A 14 -9.94 -3.89 -2.10
C SER A 14 -9.02 -2.74 -2.52
N SER A 15 -7.87 -3.04 -3.12
CA SER A 15 -6.93 -2.00 -3.60
C SER A 15 -7.55 -1.12 -4.69
N ALA A 16 -8.34 -1.71 -5.59
CA ALA A 16 -9.07 -0.94 -6.61
C ALA A 16 -10.06 0.06 -5.99
N GLU A 17 -10.71 -0.33 -4.89
CA GLU A 17 -11.62 0.54 -4.15
C GLU A 17 -10.90 1.73 -3.50
N TYR A 18 -9.72 1.51 -2.89
CA TYR A 18 -8.89 2.60 -2.38
C TYR A 18 -8.50 3.59 -3.47
N TYR A 19 -8.01 3.11 -4.62
CA TYR A 19 -7.67 3.96 -5.75
C TYR A 19 -8.86 4.80 -6.23
N ARG A 20 -10.04 4.17 -6.35
CA ARG A 20 -11.29 4.82 -6.75
C ARG A 20 -11.69 5.92 -5.76
N MET A 21 -11.66 5.62 -4.46
CA MET A 21 -12.04 6.56 -3.40
C MET A 21 -11.12 7.78 -3.36
N ILE A 22 -9.81 7.55 -3.41
CA ILE A 22 -8.79 8.61 -3.36
C ILE A 22 -8.95 9.57 -4.55
N ASN A 23 -9.15 9.05 -5.77
CA ASN A 23 -9.35 9.90 -6.94
C ASN A 23 -10.69 10.64 -6.92
N ARG A 24 -11.78 9.98 -6.47
CA ARG A 24 -13.07 10.67 -6.27
C ARG A 24 -12.94 11.83 -5.29
N HIS A 25 -12.20 11.64 -4.20
CA HIS A 25 -11.97 12.69 -3.21
C HIS A 25 -11.11 13.84 -3.78
N SER A 26 -10.04 13.52 -4.51
CA SER A 26 -9.21 14.54 -5.17
C SER A 26 -10.04 15.40 -6.14
N LYS A 27 -10.89 14.77 -6.97
CA LYS A 27 -11.80 15.48 -7.86
C LYS A 27 -12.82 16.34 -7.11
N ALA A 28 -13.37 15.85 -6.00
CA ALA A 28 -14.33 16.60 -5.19
C ALA A 28 -13.69 17.86 -4.57
N LEU A 29 -12.43 17.78 -4.13
CA LEU A 29 -11.71 18.90 -3.53
C LEU A 29 -11.23 19.93 -4.55
N HIS A 30 -10.74 19.48 -5.71
CA HIS A 30 -10.02 20.36 -6.65
C HIS A 30 -10.77 20.61 -7.96
N GLY A 31 -11.87 19.89 -8.23
CA GLY A 31 -12.69 20.06 -9.43
C GLY A 31 -12.05 19.53 -10.73
N GLY A 32 -12.71 19.82 -11.86
CA GLY A 32 -12.21 19.53 -13.21
C GLY A 32 -11.77 18.08 -13.44
N HIS A 33 -10.55 17.93 -13.95
CA HIS A 33 -9.90 16.65 -14.23
C HIS A 33 -8.79 16.31 -13.21
N HIS A 34 -8.85 16.87 -12.00
CA HIS A 34 -7.86 16.59 -10.97
C HIS A 34 -7.97 15.15 -10.45
N ASN A 35 -6.81 14.50 -10.37
CA ASN A 35 -6.61 13.16 -9.83
C ASN A 35 -5.66 13.23 -8.63
N ALA A 36 -5.60 12.17 -7.84
CA ALA A 36 -4.55 12.06 -6.83
C ALA A 36 -3.27 11.51 -7.46
N LYS A 37 -2.12 12.10 -7.12
CA LYS A 37 -0.82 11.50 -7.43
C LYS A 37 -0.66 10.24 -6.58
N SER A 38 -0.47 9.08 -7.22
CA SER A 38 -0.35 7.82 -6.50
C SER A 38 0.55 6.81 -7.22
N VAL A 39 1.15 5.93 -6.43
CA VAL A 39 1.88 4.73 -6.85
C VAL A 39 1.23 3.53 -6.16
N LEU A 40 0.93 2.46 -6.88
CA LEU A 40 0.41 1.22 -6.32
C LEU A 40 1.46 0.12 -6.52
N VAL A 41 1.99 -0.39 -5.42
CA VAL A 41 2.75 -1.65 -5.40
C VAL A 41 1.76 -2.77 -5.09
N THR A 42 1.62 -3.69 -6.03
CA THR A 42 0.75 -4.87 -5.89
C THR A 42 1.59 -6.10 -5.58
N VAL A 43 1.31 -6.74 -4.45
CA VAL A 43 1.92 -8.05 -4.12
C VAL A 43 1.07 -9.19 -4.68
N ASP A 44 1.67 -10.36 -4.85
CA ASP A 44 0.90 -11.59 -5.12
C ASP A 44 0.24 -12.07 -3.82
N PHE A 45 -1.09 -12.08 -3.79
CA PHE A 45 -1.81 -12.46 -2.58
C PHE A 45 -1.60 -13.92 -2.19
N ALA A 46 -1.37 -14.82 -3.15
CA ALA A 46 -1.18 -16.23 -2.85
C ALA A 46 0.09 -16.45 -2.00
N GLU A 47 1.15 -15.69 -2.27
CA GLU A 47 2.38 -15.72 -1.47
C GLU A 47 2.17 -15.18 -0.05
N ILE A 48 1.38 -14.12 0.08
CA ILE A 48 1.05 -13.52 1.38
C ILE A 48 0.16 -14.46 2.20
N GLU A 49 -0.87 -15.05 1.59
CA GLU A 49 -1.78 -15.98 2.26
C GLU A 49 -1.04 -17.24 2.74
N ALA A 50 -0.14 -17.80 1.91
CA ALA A 50 0.68 -18.94 2.29
C ALA A 50 1.51 -18.66 3.55
N LEU A 51 2.13 -17.48 3.65
CA LEU A 51 2.90 -17.08 4.84
C LEU A 51 2.01 -16.76 6.05
N GLN A 52 0.80 -16.21 5.83
CA GLN A 52 -0.17 -16.01 6.90
C GLN A 52 -0.62 -17.33 7.52
N ARG A 53 -0.85 -18.37 6.70
CA ARG A 53 -1.23 -19.72 7.16
C ARG A 53 -0.16 -20.37 8.03
N THR A 54 1.11 -20.14 7.72
CA THR A 54 2.24 -20.65 8.52
C THR A 54 2.63 -19.71 9.66
N HIS A 55 1.93 -18.59 9.82
CA HIS A 55 2.22 -17.55 10.82
C HIS A 55 3.65 -16.98 10.73
N ASP A 56 4.23 -16.96 9.54
CA ASP A 56 5.57 -16.40 9.31
C ASP A 56 5.51 -14.86 9.17
N TRP A 57 5.18 -14.22 10.30
CA TRP A 57 5.11 -12.76 10.40
C TRP A 57 6.44 -12.05 10.11
N PRO A 58 7.62 -12.59 10.48
CA PRO A 58 8.89 -12.02 10.05
C PRO A 58 9.03 -11.94 8.52
N ALA A 59 8.77 -13.04 7.79
CA ALA A 59 8.86 -13.03 6.33
C ALA A 59 7.81 -12.09 5.69
N LEU A 60 6.61 -12.05 6.24
CA LEU A 60 5.57 -11.10 5.85
C LEU A 60 6.02 -9.64 6.05
N GLY A 61 6.67 -9.34 7.17
CA GLY A 61 7.24 -8.03 7.48
C GLY A 61 8.28 -7.61 6.45
N GLU A 62 9.24 -8.48 6.12
CA GLU A 62 10.25 -8.21 5.08
C GLU A 62 9.64 -7.93 3.71
N ARG A 63 8.58 -8.65 3.34
CA ARG A 63 7.86 -8.42 2.08
C ARG A 63 7.16 -7.06 2.06
N MET A 64 6.48 -6.69 3.14
CA MET A 64 5.81 -5.39 3.22
C MET A 64 6.81 -4.23 3.29
N ALA A 65 7.91 -4.41 4.03
CA ALA A 65 9.05 -3.48 4.05
C ALA A 65 9.66 -3.29 2.66
N GLY A 66 9.83 -4.38 1.90
CA GLY A 66 10.26 -4.34 0.50
C GLY A 66 9.31 -3.52 -0.37
N ALA A 67 7.99 -3.72 -0.23
CA ALA A 67 6.99 -2.94 -0.95
C ALA A 67 7.01 -1.45 -0.56
N ALA A 68 7.21 -1.13 0.72
CA ALA A 68 7.34 0.25 1.18
C ALA A 68 8.56 0.96 0.57
N ARG A 69 9.72 0.30 0.55
CA ARG A 69 10.93 0.82 -0.12
C ARG A 69 10.74 1.04 -1.62
N GLN A 70 9.98 0.16 -2.30
CA GLN A 70 9.64 0.38 -3.71
C GLN A 70 8.78 1.62 -3.92
N LEU A 71 7.81 1.87 -3.03
CA LEU A 71 6.99 3.08 -3.07
C LEU A 71 7.83 4.35 -2.87
N GLU A 72 8.73 4.35 -1.89
CA GLU A 72 9.65 5.46 -1.64
C GLU A 72 10.54 5.74 -2.86
N ALA A 73 11.15 4.69 -3.44
CA ALA A 73 11.96 4.79 -4.65
C ALA A 73 11.15 5.30 -5.87
N ALA A 74 9.85 5.04 -5.90
CA ALA A 74 8.93 5.55 -6.93
C ALA A 74 8.41 6.97 -6.64
N GLY A 75 8.85 7.62 -5.55
CA GLY A 75 8.50 8.99 -5.21
C GLY A 75 7.21 9.14 -4.40
N ALA A 76 6.74 8.09 -3.72
CA ALA A 76 5.69 8.22 -2.71
C ALA A 76 6.18 9.06 -1.52
N GLU A 77 5.28 9.85 -0.94
CA GLU A 77 5.54 10.76 0.20
C GLU A 77 4.70 10.38 1.45
N LEU A 78 3.93 9.30 1.35
CA LEU A 78 3.21 8.62 2.44
C LEU A 78 2.79 7.22 1.98
N VAL A 79 2.55 6.30 2.92
CA VAL A 79 2.14 4.93 2.64
C VAL A 79 0.74 4.63 3.19
N VAL A 80 -0.06 3.90 2.40
CA VAL A 80 -1.36 3.36 2.78
C VAL A 80 -1.35 1.85 2.55
N LEU A 81 -1.60 1.07 3.60
CA LEU A 81 -1.88 -0.36 3.49
C LEU A 81 -3.36 -0.56 3.14
N THR A 82 -3.67 -1.18 2.00
CA THR A 82 -5.05 -1.43 1.58
C THR A 82 -5.61 -2.76 2.12
N THR A 83 -5.29 -3.07 3.38
CA THR A 83 -5.69 -4.32 4.05
C THR A 83 -5.62 -4.15 5.56
N ASN A 84 -6.48 -4.84 6.31
CA ASN A 84 -6.49 -4.76 7.77
C ASN A 84 -5.42 -5.67 8.39
N THR A 85 -5.38 -6.95 7.99
CA THR A 85 -4.55 -7.98 8.64
C THR A 85 -3.06 -7.65 8.61
N MET A 86 -2.55 -7.07 7.52
CA MET A 86 -1.12 -6.77 7.39
C MET A 86 -0.64 -5.60 8.27
N HIS A 87 -1.53 -4.87 8.93
CA HIS A 87 -1.10 -3.91 9.97
C HIS A 87 -0.40 -4.61 11.15
N ARG A 88 -0.51 -5.94 11.27
CA ARG A 88 0.28 -6.72 12.24
C ARG A 88 1.80 -6.62 12.05
N VAL A 89 2.27 -6.22 10.86
CA VAL A 89 3.70 -6.01 10.57
C VAL A 89 4.01 -4.53 10.33
N TYR A 90 3.19 -3.63 10.87
CA TYR A 90 3.38 -2.17 10.76
C TYR A 90 4.81 -1.75 11.14
N ASP A 91 5.33 -2.25 12.26
CA ASP A 91 6.67 -1.86 12.75
C ASP A 91 7.78 -2.16 11.71
N ALA A 92 7.65 -3.25 10.95
CA ALA A 92 8.61 -3.59 9.90
C ALA A 92 8.50 -2.64 8.69
N ILE A 93 7.29 -2.18 8.38
CA ILE A 93 7.04 -1.19 7.32
C ILE A 93 7.61 0.17 7.73
N GLU A 94 7.31 0.62 8.96
CA GLU A 94 7.78 1.89 9.51
C GLU A 94 9.31 1.93 9.62
N ALA A 95 9.94 0.83 10.04
CA ALA A 95 11.40 0.75 10.11
C ALA A 95 12.09 0.76 8.73
N ALA A 96 11.38 0.38 7.66
CA ALA A 96 11.96 0.18 6.33
C ALA A 96 11.93 1.41 5.43
N GLY A 97 11.02 2.37 5.68
CA GLY A 97 10.86 3.57 4.89
C GLY A 97 10.99 4.83 5.74
N ALA A 98 11.59 5.88 5.19
CA ALA A 98 11.72 7.18 5.86
C ALA A 98 10.55 8.14 5.51
N LEU A 99 9.32 7.62 5.44
CA LEU A 99 8.13 8.35 4.98
C LEU A 99 7.18 8.77 6.10
#